data_AF-A0A965KYR2-F1
#
_entry.id   AF-A0A965KYR2-F1
#
_cell.length_a   1.000
_cell.length_b   1.000
_cell.length_c   1.000
_cell.angle_alpha   90.00
_cell.angle_beta   90.00
_cell.angle_gamma   90.00
#
_symmetry.space_group_name_H-M   'P 1'
#
loop_
_entity.id
_entity.type
_entity.pdbx_description
1 polymer ?
#
loop_
_entity_poly.entity_id
_entity_poly.type
_entity_poly.pdbx_seq_one_letter_code
_entity_poly.pdbx_strand_id
1 'polypeptide(L)'
;MPYWGDSYRLSVAPMMDWTDRHCRFFHRLIAPKARLYTEMITTGAILHGDLHRLLDFSEEEHPVAIQLGGSEPEALAASARRAAQWGYDEINLNCGCPSERVQRGAFGACLMREPDLVADCIKAMQDAVSIPVTVKHRIGVDDQEDYGFVRDFVGKLFQVGCRVFFVHARSAILKGLSPKENREIPPLRMSVVRRLKQDFPDALIVANGGIQTLNQAQALMTPSSAGPAVDGVMIGRAAYHDPWILHALQAALCLPGSPLPPNREAILAPLQSY
;
A
#
# COMPACT_ATOMS: atom_id res chain seq x y z
N MET A 1 2.10 -5.35 -21.52
CA MET A 1 1.81 -4.66 -20.24
C MET A 1 3.08 -3.97 -19.81
N PRO A 2 3.06 -2.72 -19.33
CA PRO A 2 4.29 -2.10 -18.84
C PRO A 2 4.77 -2.90 -17.63
N TYR A 3 6.08 -3.13 -17.59
CA TYR A 3 6.77 -4.05 -16.69
C TYR A 3 6.88 -3.45 -15.27
N TRP A 4 5.75 -3.24 -14.60
CA TRP A 4 5.72 -2.65 -13.25
C TRP A 4 6.07 -3.64 -12.13
N GLY A 5 6.07 -4.94 -12.44
CA GLY A 5 6.04 -6.04 -11.47
C GLY A 5 7.20 -6.04 -10.47
N ASP A 6 8.41 -5.70 -10.89
CA ASP A 6 9.59 -5.82 -10.03
C ASP A 6 9.54 -4.85 -8.84
N SER A 7 8.98 -3.65 -9.03
CA SER A 7 8.87 -2.65 -7.95
C SER A 7 7.83 -3.01 -6.88
N TYR A 8 6.92 -3.94 -7.17
CA TYR A 8 5.85 -4.34 -6.25
C TYR A 8 6.21 -5.52 -5.35
N ARG A 9 7.34 -6.17 -5.62
CA ARG A 9 7.81 -7.33 -4.85
C ARG A 9 8.12 -6.98 -3.39
N LEU A 10 8.59 -5.75 -3.13
CA LEU A 10 8.81 -5.20 -1.79
C LEU A 10 8.30 -3.78 -1.70
N SER A 11 7.44 -3.51 -0.72
CA SER A 11 6.94 -2.17 -0.42
C SER A 11 6.92 -1.88 1.08
N VAL A 12 7.01 -0.61 1.45
CA VAL A 12 6.78 -0.14 2.82
C VAL A 12 5.35 0.38 2.94
N ALA A 13 4.61 -0.02 3.98
CA ALA A 13 3.22 0.37 4.13
C ALA A 13 3.07 1.87 4.44
N PRO A 14 2.01 2.54 3.93
CA PRO A 14 1.63 3.88 4.37
C PRO A 14 1.23 3.85 5.85
N MET A 15 1.88 4.65 6.68
CA MET A 15 1.68 4.69 8.13
C MET A 15 1.66 6.14 8.61
N MET A 16 0.47 6.61 9.03
CA MET A 16 0.28 7.95 9.61
C MET A 16 1.28 8.21 10.75
N ASP A 17 1.82 9.43 10.76
CA ASP A 17 2.84 9.98 11.63
C ASP A 17 4.21 9.26 11.57
N TRP A 18 4.37 8.26 10.68
CA TRP A 18 5.59 7.46 10.57
C TRP A 18 6.26 7.59 9.20
N THR A 19 5.54 7.36 8.10
CA THR A 19 6.12 7.37 6.74
C THR A 19 6.10 8.76 6.10
N ASP A 20 6.58 9.75 6.84
CA ASP A 20 6.90 11.08 6.30
C ASP A 20 8.11 11.00 5.34
N ARG A 21 8.47 12.13 4.71
CA ARG A 21 9.59 12.17 3.75
C ARG A 21 10.93 11.79 4.37
N HIS A 22 11.15 12.10 5.65
CA HIS A 22 12.40 11.81 6.35
C HIS A 22 12.55 10.31 6.61
N CYS A 23 11.48 9.65 7.06
CA CYS A 23 11.43 8.20 7.23
C CYS A 23 11.55 7.47 5.89
N ARG A 24 10.90 7.98 4.84
CA ARG A 24 11.00 7.40 3.48
C ARG A 24 12.41 7.51 2.92
N PHE A 25 13.07 8.66 3.05
CA PHE A 25 14.46 8.80 2.66
C PHE A 25 15.36 7.81 3.41
N PHE A 26 15.19 7.68 4.72
CA PHE A 26 15.90 6.68 5.52
C PHE A 26 15.66 5.24 5.02
N HIS A 27 14.41 4.86 4.73
CA HIS A 27 14.09 3.55 4.16
C HIS A 27 14.72 3.34 2.77
N ARG A 28 14.79 4.38 1.93
CA ARG A 28 15.43 4.31 0.61
C ARG A 28 16.91 3.92 0.72
N LEU A 29 17.63 4.47 1.69
CA LEU A 29 19.04 4.13 1.92
C LEU A 29 19.23 2.65 2.26
N ILE A 30 18.27 2.05 2.98
CA ILE A 30 18.30 0.65 3.41
C ILE A 30 17.88 -0.30 2.28
N ALA A 31 16.80 0.05 1.58
CA ALA A 31 16.22 -0.74 0.51
C ALA A 31 16.05 0.11 -0.77
N PRO A 32 17.14 0.30 -1.55
CA PRO A 32 17.18 1.10 -2.77
C PRO A 32 16.09 0.85 -3.82
N LYS A 33 15.38 -0.28 -3.80
CA LYS A 33 14.33 -0.65 -4.78
C LYS A 33 12.97 -0.91 -4.17
N ALA A 34 12.83 -0.86 -2.84
CA ALA A 34 11.51 -0.95 -2.22
C ALA A 34 10.63 0.22 -2.70
N ARG A 35 9.36 -0.06 -2.98
CA ARG A 35 8.38 0.98 -3.23
C ARG A 35 7.96 1.63 -1.91
N LEU A 36 8.08 2.95 -1.84
CA LEU A 36 7.74 3.71 -0.66
C LEU A 36 6.34 4.30 -0.81
N TYR A 37 5.62 4.45 0.29
CA TYR A 37 4.29 5.06 0.31
C TYR A 37 4.30 6.23 1.29
N THR A 38 3.67 7.34 0.90
CA THR A 38 3.40 8.46 1.81
C THR A 38 2.52 8.02 2.97
N GLU A 39 2.37 8.88 3.97
CA GLU A 39 1.17 8.83 4.81
C GLU A 39 -0.11 8.98 3.97
N MET A 40 -1.27 8.65 4.55
CA MET A 40 -2.53 8.86 3.86
C MET A 40 -2.89 10.35 3.87
N ILE A 41 -3.02 10.95 2.68
CA ILE A 41 -3.37 12.36 2.51
C ILE A 41 -4.79 12.46 1.96
N THR A 42 -5.64 13.27 2.58
CA THR A 42 -7.03 13.40 2.12
C THR A 42 -7.14 14.29 0.89
N THR A 43 -8.14 14.01 0.04
CA THR A 43 -8.43 14.86 -1.13
C THR A 43 -8.68 16.32 -0.72
N GLY A 44 -9.43 16.55 0.36
CA GLY A 44 -9.66 17.91 0.88
C GLY A 44 -8.36 18.64 1.27
N ALA A 45 -7.38 17.93 1.84
CA ALA A 45 -6.07 18.52 2.16
C ALA A 45 -5.29 18.88 0.89
N ILE A 46 -5.31 18.02 -0.13
CA ILE A 46 -4.65 18.32 -1.42
C ILE A 46 -5.37 19.45 -2.14
N LEU A 47 -6.69 19.52 -2.11
CA LEU A 47 -7.45 20.51 -2.85
C LEU A 47 -7.33 21.93 -2.27
N HIS A 48 -7.27 22.04 -0.94
CA HIS A 48 -7.39 23.31 -0.23
C HIS A 48 -6.23 23.65 0.72
N GLY A 49 -5.31 22.71 0.95
CA GLY A 49 -4.17 22.88 1.87
C GLY A 49 -2.89 23.35 1.20
N ASP A 50 -1.82 23.35 1.99
CA ASP A 50 -0.47 23.67 1.54
C ASP A 50 0.16 22.47 0.83
N LEU A 51 0.25 22.55 -0.51
CA LEU A 51 0.73 21.46 -1.35
C LEU A 51 2.20 21.12 -1.10
N HIS A 52 3.07 22.10 -0.90
CA HIS A 52 4.49 21.84 -0.66
C HIS A 52 4.69 21.04 0.62
N ARG A 53 4.01 21.44 1.70
CA ARG A 53 4.04 20.69 2.95
C ARG A 53 3.54 19.25 2.79
N LEU A 54 2.52 19.04 1.97
CA LEU A 54 1.85 17.74 1.83
C LEU A 54 2.53 16.81 0.82
N LEU A 55 3.08 17.35 -0.26
CA LEU A 55 3.49 16.61 -1.46
C LEU A 55 5.00 16.62 -1.70
N ASP A 56 5.78 17.50 -1.08
CA ASP A 56 7.22 17.54 -1.33
C ASP A 56 7.90 16.23 -0.87
N PHE A 57 8.72 15.69 -1.76
CA PHE A 57 9.59 14.55 -1.55
C PHE A 57 10.91 14.80 -2.30
N SER A 58 11.93 14.01 -1.99
CA SER A 58 13.25 14.05 -2.63
C SER A 58 13.35 13.06 -3.79
N GLU A 59 14.10 13.40 -4.84
CA GLU A 59 14.28 12.55 -6.03
C GLU A 59 14.76 11.13 -5.68
N GLU A 60 15.56 11.00 -4.61
CA GLU A 60 16.04 9.71 -4.11
C GLU A 60 14.89 8.78 -3.67
N GLU A 61 13.75 9.32 -3.23
CA GLU A 61 12.62 8.52 -2.76
C GLU A 61 11.98 7.65 -3.86
N HIS A 62 12.29 7.85 -5.13
CA HIS A 62 11.79 7.01 -6.22
C HIS A 62 12.24 5.53 -6.11
N PRO A 63 11.33 4.54 -6.32
CA PRO A 63 9.90 4.71 -6.59
C PRO A 63 9.08 5.03 -5.31
N VAL A 64 8.26 6.08 -5.38
CA VAL A 64 7.38 6.57 -4.31
C VAL A 64 5.94 6.75 -4.82
N ALA A 65 5.00 6.21 -4.04
CA ALA A 65 3.57 6.30 -4.28
C ALA A 65 2.91 7.22 -3.26
N ILE A 66 1.93 8.01 -3.70
CA ILE A 66 1.05 8.74 -2.78
C ILE A 66 -0.16 7.89 -2.42
N GLN A 67 -0.54 7.86 -1.14
CA GLN A 67 -1.82 7.29 -0.73
C GLN A 67 -2.86 8.37 -0.49
N LEU A 68 -3.97 8.30 -1.24
CA LEU A 68 -5.10 9.20 -1.13
C LEU A 68 -6.22 8.64 -0.22
N GLY A 69 -6.83 9.54 0.55
CA GLY A 69 -8.07 9.29 1.30
C GLY A 69 -9.22 10.15 0.79
N GLY A 70 -10.27 9.52 0.29
CA GLY A 70 -11.49 10.20 -0.17
C GLY A 70 -12.47 9.21 -0.81
N SER A 71 -13.66 9.69 -1.12
CA SER A 71 -14.77 8.91 -1.70
C SER A 71 -15.45 9.60 -2.90
N GLU A 72 -15.06 10.84 -3.21
CA GLU A 72 -15.66 11.63 -4.28
C GLU A 72 -14.81 11.49 -5.56
N PRO A 73 -15.35 10.91 -6.66
CA PRO A 73 -14.57 10.63 -7.88
C PRO A 73 -13.87 11.86 -8.46
N GLU A 74 -14.55 13.00 -8.54
CA GLU A 74 -13.97 14.23 -9.11
C GLU A 74 -12.84 14.79 -8.24
N ALA A 75 -13.00 14.76 -6.92
CA ALA A 75 -11.98 15.23 -5.97
C ALA A 75 -10.74 14.33 -6.00
N LEU A 76 -10.94 13.02 -6.09
CA LEU A 76 -9.87 12.04 -6.24
C LEU A 76 -9.13 12.22 -7.58
N ALA A 77 -9.85 12.38 -8.68
CA ALA A 77 -9.26 12.65 -9.99
C ALA A 77 -8.43 13.94 -10.01
N ALA A 78 -8.93 15.01 -9.39
CA ALA A 78 -8.19 16.27 -9.25
C ALA A 78 -6.94 16.12 -8.37
N SER A 79 -7.04 15.37 -7.26
CA SER A 79 -5.90 15.10 -6.37
C SER A 79 -4.84 14.22 -7.06
N ALA A 80 -5.27 13.21 -7.81
CA ALA A 80 -4.41 12.35 -8.61
C ALA A 80 -3.63 13.16 -9.67
N ARG A 81 -4.29 14.09 -10.37
CA ARG A 81 -3.60 15.00 -11.33
C ARG A 81 -2.51 15.81 -10.65
N ARG A 82 -2.80 16.42 -9.49
CA ARG A 82 -1.81 17.20 -8.74
C ARG A 82 -0.63 16.35 -8.32
N ALA A 83 -0.89 15.14 -7.81
CA ALA A 83 0.17 14.22 -7.41
C ALA A 83 1.03 13.74 -8.60
N ALA A 84 0.41 13.37 -9.72
CA ALA A 84 1.14 12.98 -10.92
C ALA A 84 2.01 14.13 -11.48
N GLN A 85 1.48 15.37 -11.46
CA GLN A 85 2.25 16.57 -11.80
C GLN A 85 3.40 16.86 -10.83
N TRP A 86 3.24 16.49 -9.56
CA TRP A 86 4.29 16.58 -8.54
C TRP A 86 5.40 15.53 -8.70
N GLY A 87 5.17 14.52 -9.55
CA GLY A 87 6.17 13.52 -9.89
C GLY A 87 5.99 12.15 -9.24
N TYR A 88 4.93 11.88 -8.47
CA TYR A 88 4.72 10.54 -7.88
C TYR A 88 4.64 9.43 -8.95
N ASP A 89 5.16 8.24 -8.62
CA ASP A 89 5.16 7.10 -9.55
C ASP A 89 3.84 6.32 -9.56
N GLU A 90 2.97 6.56 -8.58
CA GLU A 90 1.73 5.83 -8.38
C GLU A 90 0.74 6.59 -7.50
N ILE A 91 -0.54 6.45 -7.82
CA ILE A 91 -1.65 6.85 -6.97
C ILE A 91 -2.24 5.60 -6.30
N ASN A 92 -2.32 5.58 -4.97
CA ASN A 92 -2.93 4.48 -4.22
C ASN A 92 -4.15 4.95 -3.45
N LEU A 93 -5.29 4.27 -3.61
CA LEU A 93 -6.52 4.57 -2.86
C LEU A 93 -6.55 3.80 -1.54
N ASN A 94 -6.80 4.51 -0.43
CA ASN A 94 -7.02 3.89 0.87
C ASN A 94 -8.47 3.39 1.01
N CYS A 95 -8.63 2.07 1.04
CA CYS A 95 -9.88 1.37 1.39
C CYS A 95 -9.67 0.48 2.64
N GLY A 96 -8.81 0.89 3.58
CA GLY A 96 -8.37 0.00 4.66
C GLY A 96 -8.19 0.64 6.05
N CYS A 97 -8.24 1.97 6.16
CA CYS A 97 -8.14 2.67 7.44
C CYS A 97 -9.47 2.56 8.22
N PRO A 98 -9.47 2.01 9.45
CA PRO A 98 -10.69 1.85 10.25
C PRO A 98 -11.00 3.04 11.18
N SER A 99 -10.22 4.12 11.15
CA SER A 99 -10.33 5.18 12.17
C SER A 99 -11.65 5.96 12.08
N GLU A 100 -12.18 6.40 13.21
CA GLU A 100 -13.46 7.14 13.27
C GLU A 100 -13.43 8.45 12.46
N ARG A 101 -12.30 9.16 12.46
CA ARG A 101 -12.12 10.39 11.66
C ARG A 101 -12.31 10.12 10.17
N VAL A 102 -11.86 8.96 9.71
CA VAL A 102 -11.94 8.51 8.32
C VAL A 102 -13.35 8.05 7.98
N GLN A 103 -14.02 7.34 8.90
CA GLN A 103 -15.44 6.97 8.76
C GLN A 103 -16.36 8.19 8.65
N ARG A 104 -16.13 9.24 9.44
CA ARG A 104 -16.90 10.50 9.35
C ARG A 104 -16.73 11.23 8.02
N GLY A 105 -15.60 11.02 7.34
CA GLY A 105 -15.37 11.53 6.00
C GLY A 105 -15.86 10.60 4.88
N ALA A 106 -16.49 9.47 5.22
CA ALA A 106 -16.96 8.44 4.29
C ALA A 106 -15.86 7.80 3.42
N PHE A 107 -14.62 7.69 3.92
CA PHE A 107 -13.55 6.99 3.21
C PHE A 107 -12.86 5.91 4.06
N GLY A 108 -11.88 5.20 3.51
CA GLY A 108 -11.15 4.13 4.22
C GLY A 108 -11.88 2.79 4.23
N ALA A 109 -11.83 2.05 5.32
CA ALA A 109 -12.33 0.67 5.36
C ALA A 109 -13.85 0.55 5.13
N CYS A 110 -14.65 1.58 5.45
CA CYS A 110 -16.08 1.56 5.17
C CYS A 110 -16.40 1.47 3.68
N LEU A 111 -15.53 1.99 2.81
CA LEU A 111 -15.69 1.93 1.35
C LEU A 111 -15.70 0.51 0.78
N MET A 112 -15.21 -0.49 1.53
CA MET A 112 -15.31 -1.88 1.09
C MET A 112 -16.77 -2.36 0.96
N ARG A 113 -17.72 -1.69 1.64
CA ARG A 113 -19.17 -1.95 1.50
C ARG A 113 -19.79 -1.32 0.26
N GLU A 114 -19.05 -0.44 -0.43
CA GLU A 114 -19.52 0.34 -1.57
C GLU A 114 -18.60 0.10 -2.79
N PRO A 115 -18.47 -1.16 -3.27
CA PRO A 115 -17.51 -1.51 -4.31
C PRO A 115 -17.75 -0.76 -5.64
N ASP A 116 -19.01 -0.44 -5.97
CA ASP A 116 -19.36 0.35 -7.16
C ASP A 116 -18.79 1.77 -7.06
N LEU A 117 -18.97 2.45 -5.92
CA LEU A 117 -18.39 3.78 -5.69
C LEU A 117 -16.87 3.76 -5.77
N VAL A 118 -16.23 2.73 -5.20
CA VAL A 118 -14.77 2.59 -5.27
C VAL A 118 -14.30 2.36 -6.71
N ALA A 119 -15.05 1.59 -7.50
CA ALA A 119 -14.76 1.43 -8.93
C ALA A 119 -14.88 2.74 -9.70
N ASP A 120 -15.90 3.56 -9.43
CA ASP A 120 -16.04 4.91 -10.02
C ASP A 120 -14.87 5.81 -9.62
N CYS A 121 -14.45 5.77 -8.36
CA CYS A 121 -13.29 6.49 -7.85
C CYS A 121 -11.98 6.08 -8.56
N ILE A 122 -11.73 4.77 -8.67
CA ILE A 122 -10.55 4.23 -9.35
C ILE A 122 -10.56 4.65 -10.82
N LYS A 123 -11.71 4.49 -11.50
CA LYS A 123 -11.86 4.85 -12.91
C LYS A 123 -11.60 6.33 -13.14
N ALA A 124 -12.18 7.21 -12.32
CA ALA A 124 -11.98 8.65 -12.41
C ALA A 124 -10.51 9.07 -12.23
N MET A 125 -9.78 8.42 -11.32
CA MET A 125 -8.33 8.65 -11.17
C MET A 125 -7.55 8.12 -12.36
N GLN A 126 -7.87 6.91 -12.87
CA GLN A 126 -7.19 6.31 -14.03
C GLN A 126 -7.37 7.15 -15.29
N ASP A 127 -8.54 7.75 -15.49
CA ASP A 127 -8.79 8.63 -16.63
C ASP A 127 -8.05 9.98 -16.50
N ALA A 128 -7.62 10.32 -15.29
CA ALA A 128 -6.99 11.58 -14.98
C ALA A 128 -5.45 11.56 -15.05
N VAL A 129 -4.81 10.39 -14.97
CA VAL A 129 -3.35 10.25 -14.93
C VAL A 129 -2.85 9.05 -15.76
N SER A 130 -1.59 9.09 -16.20
CA SER A 130 -0.95 7.98 -16.93
C SER A 130 -0.18 7.01 -16.04
N ILE A 131 0.10 7.39 -14.79
CA ILE A 131 0.77 6.54 -13.80
C ILE A 131 -0.21 5.51 -13.22
N PRO A 132 0.26 4.37 -12.67
CA PRO A 132 -0.62 3.37 -12.06
C PRO A 132 -1.52 3.93 -10.96
N VAL A 133 -2.79 3.54 -11.00
CA VAL A 133 -3.76 3.73 -9.92
C VAL A 133 -4.04 2.37 -9.29
N THR A 134 -3.81 2.27 -7.99
CA THR A 134 -3.84 1.02 -7.22
C THR A 134 -4.72 1.15 -5.98
N VAL A 135 -5.00 0.05 -5.29
CA VAL A 135 -5.83 0.08 -4.08
C VAL A 135 -5.17 -0.68 -2.92
N LYS A 136 -5.28 -0.12 -1.71
CA LYS A 136 -4.93 -0.82 -0.48
C LYS A 136 -6.18 -1.04 0.36
N HIS A 137 -6.52 -2.31 0.60
CA HIS A 137 -7.74 -2.70 1.30
C HIS A 137 -7.49 -3.77 2.37
N ARG A 138 -8.56 -4.16 3.06
CA ARG A 138 -8.60 -5.27 4.03
C ARG A 138 -9.35 -6.46 3.45
N ILE A 139 -9.53 -7.53 4.21
CA ILE A 139 -10.26 -8.74 3.76
C ILE A 139 -11.71 -8.81 4.23
N GLY A 140 -12.20 -7.79 4.92
CA GLY A 140 -13.53 -7.78 5.54
C GLY A 140 -13.78 -6.52 6.37
N VAL A 141 -15.04 -6.26 6.71
CA VAL A 141 -15.48 -5.14 7.55
C VAL A 141 -16.57 -5.57 8.51
N ASP A 142 -16.36 -5.32 9.81
CA ASP A 142 -17.19 -5.76 10.93
C ASP A 142 -17.47 -7.27 10.85
N ASP A 143 -18.72 -7.67 10.64
CA ASP A 143 -19.20 -9.05 10.53
C ASP A 143 -19.10 -9.63 9.11
N GLN A 144 -18.82 -8.80 8.10
CA GLN A 144 -18.65 -9.23 6.71
C GLN A 144 -17.21 -9.68 6.48
N GLU A 145 -16.95 -10.94 6.83
CA GLU A 145 -15.63 -11.55 6.77
C GLU A 145 -15.53 -12.72 5.79
N ASP A 146 -16.61 -13.07 5.10
CA ASP A 146 -16.61 -14.17 4.14
C ASP A 146 -15.74 -13.85 2.90
N TYR A 147 -15.29 -14.90 2.22
CA TYR A 147 -14.43 -14.71 1.05
C TYR A 147 -15.17 -14.04 -0.12
N GLY A 148 -16.48 -14.27 -0.26
CA GLY A 148 -17.29 -13.69 -1.34
C GLY A 148 -17.25 -12.17 -1.28
N PHE A 149 -17.37 -11.58 -0.09
CA PHE A 149 -17.27 -10.14 0.13
C PHE A 149 -16.00 -9.53 -0.48
N VAL A 150 -14.81 -10.01 -0.09
CA VAL A 150 -13.55 -9.45 -0.60
C VAL A 150 -13.31 -9.81 -2.07
N ARG A 151 -13.72 -11.00 -2.51
CA ARG A 151 -13.63 -11.41 -3.93
C ARG A 151 -14.44 -10.47 -4.82
N ASP A 152 -15.68 -10.16 -4.43
CA ASP A 152 -16.58 -9.34 -5.22
C ASP A 152 -16.12 -7.87 -5.24
N PHE A 153 -15.60 -7.37 -4.12
CA PHE A 153 -14.92 -6.07 -4.06
C PHE A 153 -13.74 -6.01 -5.05
N VAL A 154 -12.81 -6.97 -4.99
CA VAL A 154 -11.66 -7.02 -5.91
C VAL A 154 -12.13 -7.16 -7.36
N GLY A 155 -13.13 -8.00 -7.62
CA GLY A 155 -13.70 -8.23 -8.94
C GLY A 155 -14.27 -6.96 -9.57
N LYS A 156 -15.00 -6.14 -8.80
CA LYS A 156 -15.55 -4.86 -9.27
C LYS A 156 -14.45 -3.88 -9.70
N LEU A 157 -13.41 -3.74 -8.88
CA LEU A 157 -12.26 -2.88 -9.20
C LEU A 157 -11.43 -3.42 -10.37
N PHE A 158 -11.34 -4.75 -10.48
CA PHE A 158 -10.67 -5.40 -11.60
C PHE A 158 -11.38 -5.11 -12.93
N GLN A 159 -12.72 -5.07 -12.95
CA GLN A 159 -13.51 -4.76 -14.15
C GLN A 159 -13.22 -3.37 -14.72
N VAL A 160 -12.94 -2.37 -13.87
CA VAL A 160 -12.59 -1.02 -14.33
C VAL A 160 -11.11 -0.84 -14.69
N GLY A 161 -10.29 -1.89 -14.56
CA GLY A 161 -8.89 -1.89 -14.98
C GLY A 161 -7.87 -1.81 -13.85
N CYS A 162 -8.27 -1.82 -12.57
CA CYS A 162 -7.31 -1.95 -11.47
C CYS A 162 -6.59 -3.30 -11.54
N ARG A 163 -5.26 -3.30 -11.41
CA ARG A 163 -4.45 -4.52 -11.49
C ARG A 163 -3.50 -4.73 -10.32
N VAL A 164 -3.41 -3.80 -9.37
CA VAL A 164 -2.51 -3.92 -8.21
C VAL A 164 -3.30 -3.75 -6.92
N PHE A 165 -3.28 -4.78 -6.09
CA PHE A 165 -4.07 -4.85 -4.86
C PHE A 165 -3.15 -5.14 -3.67
N PHE A 166 -3.09 -4.19 -2.74
CA PHE A 166 -2.40 -4.35 -1.46
C PHE A 166 -3.38 -4.83 -0.40
N VAL A 167 -3.24 -6.10 0.00
CA VAL A 167 -4.23 -6.78 0.83
C VAL A 167 -3.72 -6.90 2.26
N HIS A 168 -4.24 -6.08 3.17
CA HIS A 168 -4.03 -6.30 4.60
C HIS A 168 -4.88 -7.48 5.07
N ALA A 169 -4.24 -8.58 5.44
CA ALA A 169 -4.86 -9.88 5.71
C ALA A 169 -5.66 -9.96 7.02
N ARG A 170 -6.18 -8.84 7.53
CA ARG A 170 -7.14 -8.77 8.63
C ARG A 170 -8.35 -7.94 8.21
N SER A 171 -9.53 -8.31 8.68
CA SER A 171 -10.73 -7.47 8.59
C SER A 171 -10.58 -6.18 9.40
N ALA A 172 -11.40 -5.18 9.12
CA ALA A 172 -11.51 -3.97 9.94
C ALA A 172 -12.77 -4.06 10.82
N ILE A 173 -12.63 -3.82 12.11
CA ILE A 173 -13.76 -3.64 13.02
C ILE A 173 -13.90 -2.13 13.26
N LEU A 174 -14.97 -1.54 12.77
CA LEU A 174 -15.16 -0.09 12.70
C LEU A 174 -15.64 0.51 14.02
N LYS A 175 -16.26 -0.28 14.89
CA LYS A 175 -16.77 0.16 16.19
C LYS A 175 -16.11 -0.58 17.33
N GLY A 176 -15.72 0.15 18.36
CA GLY A 176 -15.22 -0.42 19.62
C GLY A 176 -13.74 -0.81 19.63
N LEU A 177 -13.02 -0.72 18.50
CA LEU A 177 -11.57 -0.92 18.44
C LEU A 177 -10.84 0.32 17.93
N SER A 178 -9.76 0.69 18.59
CA SER A 178 -8.80 1.67 18.08
C SER A 178 -8.12 1.18 16.78
N PRO A 179 -7.51 2.09 15.99
CA PRO A 179 -6.72 1.69 14.83
C PRO A 179 -5.56 0.74 15.16
N LYS A 180 -4.99 0.82 16.37
CA LYS A 180 -3.92 -0.07 16.83
C LYS A 180 -4.47 -1.48 17.06
N GLU A 181 -5.54 -1.60 17.82
CA GLU A 181 -6.21 -2.87 18.10
C GLU A 181 -6.70 -3.56 16.82
N ASN A 182 -7.19 -2.78 15.85
CA ASN A 182 -7.55 -3.26 14.51
C ASN A 182 -6.40 -3.90 13.71
N ARG A 183 -5.14 -3.72 14.14
CA ARG A 183 -3.94 -4.34 13.55
C ARG A 183 -3.40 -5.48 14.41
N GLU A 184 -4.05 -5.82 15.51
CA GLU A 184 -3.59 -6.81 16.48
C GLU A 184 -4.67 -7.87 16.76
N ILE A 185 -5.90 -7.45 17.04
CA ILE A 185 -7.01 -8.29 17.51
C ILE A 185 -7.61 -9.16 16.40
N PRO A 186 -8.11 -8.63 15.25
CA PRO A 186 -8.68 -9.51 14.23
C PRO A 186 -7.62 -10.48 13.69
N PRO A 187 -7.96 -11.76 13.44
CA PRO A 187 -6.98 -12.76 13.05
C PRO A 187 -6.39 -12.46 11.67
N LEU A 188 -5.11 -12.84 11.47
CA LEU A 188 -4.48 -12.83 10.15
C LEU A 188 -4.95 -14.03 9.34
N ARG A 189 -5.46 -13.79 8.13
CA ARG A 189 -5.96 -14.82 7.22
C ARG A 189 -5.23 -14.76 5.88
N MET A 190 -3.94 -15.11 5.87
CA MET A 190 -3.09 -15.09 4.66
C MET A 190 -3.57 -16.02 3.55
N SER A 191 -4.33 -17.08 3.88
CA SER A 191 -4.97 -17.96 2.91
C SER A 191 -5.96 -17.21 2.01
N VAL A 192 -6.65 -16.19 2.53
CA VAL A 192 -7.54 -15.32 1.73
C VAL A 192 -6.76 -14.56 0.66
N VAL A 193 -5.56 -14.06 1.00
CA VAL A 193 -4.70 -13.33 0.06
C VAL A 193 -4.22 -14.25 -1.07
N ARG A 194 -3.81 -15.47 -0.75
CA ARG A 194 -3.42 -16.47 -1.76
C ARG A 194 -4.60 -16.88 -2.64
N ARG A 195 -5.80 -17.00 -2.07
CA ARG A 195 -7.02 -17.32 -2.82
C ARG A 195 -7.38 -16.19 -3.79
N LEU A 196 -7.23 -14.92 -3.39
CA LEU A 196 -7.36 -13.79 -4.31
C LEU A 196 -6.36 -13.89 -5.46
N LYS A 197 -5.09 -14.24 -5.20
CA LYS A 197 -4.11 -14.44 -6.28
C LYS A 197 -4.48 -15.59 -7.22
N GLN A 198 -5.08 -16.65 -6.69
CA GLN A 198 -5.57 -17.77 -7.48
C GLN A 198 -6.74 -17.36 -8.39
N ASP A 199 -7.70 -16.60 -7.86
CA ASP A 199 -8.90 -16.19 -8.61
C ASP A 199 -8.63 -15.03 -9.59
N PHE A 200 -7.60 -14.22 -9.32
CA PHE A 200 -7.18 -13.07 -10.15
C PHE A 200 -5.71 -13.20 -10.57
N PRO A 201 -5.34 -14.19 -11.41
CA PRO A 201 -3.94 -14.46 -11.77
C PRO A 201 -3.27 -13.28 -12.52
N ASP A 202 -4.06 -12.50 -13.25
CA ASP A 202 -3.61 -11.32 -14.02
C ASP A 202 -3.48 -10.04 -13.16
N ALA A 203 -3.81 -10.11 -11.86
CA ALA A 203 -3.56 -9.04 -10.91
C ALA A 203 -2.24 -9.28 -10.15
N LEU A 204 -1.59 -8.18 -9.77
CA LEU A 204 -0.53 -8.16 -8.76
C LEU A 204 -1.16 -8.07 -7.38
N ILE A 205 -1.07 -9.15 -6.61
CA ILE A 205 -1.55 -9.24 -5.24
C ILE A 205 -0.37 -9.13 -4.28
N VAL A 206 -0.34 -8.05 -3.50
CA VAL A 206 0.72 -7.76 -2.52
C VAL A 206 0.20 -8.02 -1.11
N ALA A 207 0.81 -8.97 -0.42
CA ALA A 207 0.40 -9.37 0.93
C ALA A 207 0.87 -8.38 2.00
N ASN A 208 -0.01 -8.04 2.94
CA ASN A 208 0.29 -7.14 4.05
C ASN A 208 -0.28 -7.67 5.38
N GLY A 209 0.42 -7.39 6.48
CA GLY A 209 -0.02 -7.66 7.85
C GLY A 209 0.77 -8.77 8.54
N GLY A 210 1.39 -8.46 9.69
CA GLY A 210 2.08 -9.45 10.53
C GLY A 210 3.37 -10.05 9.97
N ILE A 211 3.87 -9.55 8.84
CA ILE A 211 5.16 -9.96 8.26
C ILE A 211 6.27 -9.25 9.03
N GLN A 212 7.03 -10.02 9.80
CA GLN A 212 8.09 -9.57 10.71
C GLN A 212 9.45 -10.21 10.41
N THR A 213 9.49 -11.25 9.56
CA THR A 213 10.75 -11.95 9.24
C THR A 213 10.89 -12.23 7.75
N LEU A 214 12.13 -12.41 7.31
CA LEU A 214 12.44 -12.83 5.94
C LEU A 214 11.74 -14.14 5.58
N ASN A 215 11.77 -15.13 6.48
CA ASN A 215 11.14 -16.44 6.25
C ASN A 215 9.63 -16.32 6.01
N GLN A 216 8.94 -15.45 6.75
CA GLN A 216 7.50 -15.21 6.54
C GLN A 216 7.23 -14.60 5.15
N ALA A 217 8.04 -13.63 4.72
CA ALA A 217 7.91 -13.04 3.40
C ALA A 217 8.20 -14.05 2.28
N GLN A 218 9.31 -14.78 2.37
CA GLN A 218 9.69 -15.82 1.40
C GLN A 218 8.64 -16.92 1.30
N ALA A 219 8.07 -17.34 2.44
CA ALA A 219 6.99 -18.31 2.45
C ALA A 219 5.81 -17.83 1.61
N LEU A 220 5.39 -16.55 1.73
CA LEU A 220 4.30 -15.96 0.96
C LEU A 220 4.61 -15.88 -0.55
N MET A 221 5.85 -15.55 -0.91
CA MET A 221 6.31 -15.44 -2.30
C MET A 221 6.76 -16.77 -2.92
N THR A 222 6.57 -17.89 -2.23
CA THR A 222 6.81 -19.23 -2.76
C THR A 222 5.47 -19.98 -2.87
N PRO A 223 5.21 -20.69 -3.99
CA PRO A 223 4.05 -21.56 -4.09
C PRO A 223 4.11 -22.66 -3.02
N SER A 224 2.96 -23.04 -2.47
CA SER A 224 2.88 -24.13 -1.50
C SER A 224 1.55 -24.86 -1.61
N SER A 225 1.34 -25.87 -0.76
CA SER A 225 0.03 -26.54 -0.65
C SER A 225 -1.10 -25.58 -0.23
N ALA A 226 -0.78 -24.39 0.30
CA ALA A 226 -1.75 -23.37 0.67
C ALA A 226 -2.15 -22.44 -0.50
N GLY A 227 -1.58 -22.61 -1.70
CA GLY A 227 -1.94 -21.84 -2.90
C GLY A 227 -0.74 -21.22 -3.64
N PRO A 228 -1.01 -20.41 -4.68
CA PRO A 228 0.04 -19.77 -5.48
C PRO A 228 0.85 -18.77 -4.64
N ALA A 229 2.07 -18.46 -5.08
CA ALA A 229 2.85 -17.35 -4.55
C ALA A 229 2.12 -16.03 -4.79
N VAL A 230 2.18 -15.12 -3.82
CA VAL A 230 1.79 -13.72 -4.03
C VAL A 230 2.88 -12.97 -4.80
N ASP A 231 2.54 -11.87 -5.44
CA ASP A 231 3.47 -11.12 -6.30
C ASP A 231 4.43 -10.23 -5.50
N GLY A 232 4.09 -9.92 -4.25
CA GLY A 232 4.95 -9.14 -3.38
C GLY A 232 4.49 -9.08 -1.93
N VAL A 233 5.31 -8.44 -1.10
CA VAL A 233 5.02 -8.18 0.31
C VAL A 233 5.11 -6.70 0.63
N MET A 234 4.19 -6.23 1.47
CA MET A 234 4.21 -4.88 2.02
C MET A 234 4.49 -4.94 3.51
N ILE A 235 5.59 -4.32 3.94
CA ILE A 235 6.08 -4.33 5.31
C ILE A 235 5.61 -3.06 6.01
N GLY A 236 4.82 -3.24 7.09
CA GLY A 236 4.35 -2.13 7.92
C GLY A 236 5.27 -1.90 9.11
N ARG A 237 4.75 -2.14 10.33
CA ARG A 237 5.44 -1.86 11.59
C ARG A 237 6.87 -2.40 11.69
N ALA A 238 7.18 -3.55 11.09
CA ALA A 238 8.54 -4.09 11.10
C ALA A 238 9.54 -3.17 10.38
N ALA A 239 9.12 -2.49 9.30
CA ALA A 239 9.96 -1.52 8.60
C ALA A 239 10.33 -0.33 9.49
N TYR A 240 9.46 0.07 10.41
CA TYR A 240 9.72 1.19 11.31
C TYR A 240 10.48 0.76 12.58
N HIS A 241 10.11 -0.37 13.19
CA HIS A 241 10.70 -0.82 14.45
C HIS A 241 12.05 -1.53 14.30
N ASP A 242 12.24 -2.29 13.21
CA ASP A 242 13.53 -2.90 12.85
C ASP A 242 13.78 -2.72 11.34
N PRO A 243 14.15 -1.49 10.91
CA PRO A 243 14.25 -1.14 9.50
C PRO A 243 15.19 -2.02 8.67
N TRP A 244 16.17 -2.66 9.32
CA TRP A 244 17.13 -3.53 8.65
C TRP A 244 16.50 -4.81 8.07
N ILE A 245 15.27 -5.16 8.46
CA ILE A 245 14.48 -6.19 7.77
C ILE A 245 14.35 -5.89 6.27
N LEU A 246 14.25 -4.62 5.88
CA LEU A 246 14.11 -4.20 4.49
C LEU A 246 15.36 -4.52 3.67
N HIS A 247 16.54 -4.40 4.27
CA HIS A 247 17.82 -4.78 3.65
C HIS A 247 17.85 -6.28 3.34
N ALA A 248 17.52 -7.10 4.35
CA ALA A 248 17.47 -8.56 4.20
C ALA A 248 16.44 -9.00 3.15
N LEU A 249 15.27 -8.34 3.12
CA LEU A 249 14.24 -8.59 2.11
C LEU A 249 14.71 -8.18 0.72
N GLN A 250 15.27 -6.99 0.55
CA GLN A 250 15.74 -6.55 -0.77
C GLN A 250 16.83 -7.49 -1.33
N ALA A 251 17.77 -7.92 -0.47
CA ALA A 251 18.80 -8.89 -0.85
C ALA A 251 18.18 -10.22 -1.31
N ALA A 252 17.25 -10.76 -0.52
CA ALA A 252 16.67 -12.08 -0.77
C ALA A 252 15.68 -12.11 -1.93
N LEU A 253 15.02 -10.99 -2.24
CA LEU A 253 14.09 -10.90 -3.36
C LEU A 253 14.77 -10.58 -4.68
N CYS A 254 16.10 -10.44 -4.69
CA CYS A 254 16.92 -10.22 -5.88
C CYS A 254 16.35 -9.09 -6.75
N LEU A 255 15.94 -7.98 -6.13
CA LEU A 255 15.39 -6.84 -6.86
C LEU A 255 16.53 -6.20 -7.67
N PRO A 256 16.45 -6.16 -9.02
CA PRO A 256 17.56 -5.68 -9.84
C PRO A 256 17.85 -4.19 -9.59
N GLY A 257 19.13 -3.84 -9.47
CA GLY A 257 19.60 -2.45 -9.40
C GLY A 257 20.68 -2.19 -8.36
N SER A 258 20.72 -0.96 -7.83
CA SER A 258 21.79 -0.37 -7.04
C SER A 258 22.36 -1.29 -5.94
N PRO A 259 23.68 -1.23 -5.69
CA PRO A 259 24.30 -2.03 -4.63
C PRO A 259 23.63 -1.73 -3.29
N LEU A 260 23.33 -2.78 -2.55
CA LEU A 260 22.85 -2.66 -1.17
C LEU A 260 23.93 -2.01 -0.30
N PRO A 261 23.54 -1.22 0.72
CA PRO A 261 24.52 -0.74 1.68
C PRO A 261 25.17 -1.95 2.38
N PRO A 262 26.50 -1.97 2.56
CA PRO A 262 27.20 -3.13 3.12
C PRO A 262 26.88 -3.36 4.60
N ASN A 263 26.53 -2.29 5.34
CA ASN A 263 26.24 -2.32 6.77
C ASN A 263 25.43 -1.06 7.18
N ARG A 264 25.06 -0.98 8.46
CA ARG A 264 24.27 0.14 9.02
C ARG A 264 25.05 1.44 9.04
N GLU A 265 26.37 1.38 9.20
CA GLU A 265 27.23 2.56 9.22
C GLU A 265 27.24 3.28 7.86
N ALA A 266 27.14 2.52 6.77
CA ALA A 266 27.17 3.06 5.41
C ALA A 266 25.99 4.01 5.07
N ILE A 267 24.89 3.95 5.82
CA ILE A 267 23.73 4.83 5.59
C ILE A 267 23.75 6.09 6.46
N LEU A 268 24.69 6.22 7.41
CA LEU A 268 24.72 7.36 8.33
C LEU A 268 25.11 8.67 7.63
N ALA A 269 26.15 8.65 6.80
CA ALA A 269 26.61 9.86 6.12
C ALA A 269 25.56 10.41 5.14
N PRO A 270 24.93 9.60 4.26
CA PRO A 270 23.82 10.08 3.42
C PRO A 270 22.62 10.61 4.21
N LEU A 271 22.31 10.00 5.36
CA LEU A 271 21.21 10.44 6.21
C LEU A 271 21.48 11.81 6.87
N GLN A 272 22.74 12.10 7.22
CA GLN A 272 23.13 13.39 7.80
C GLN A 272 23.11 14.55 6.79
N SER A 273 23.23 14.24 5.49
CA SER A 273 23.20 15.23 4.42
C SER A 273 21.80 15.58 3.90
N TYR A 274 20.77 14.89 4.38
CA TYR A 274 19.37 15.09 4.00
C TYR A 274 18.69 16.17 4.85
#